data_AF-A0A960HE75-F1
#
_entry.id   AF-A0A960HE75-F1
#
_cell.length_a   1.000
_cell.length_b   1.000
_cell.length_c   1.000
_cell.angle_alpha   90.00
_cell.angle_beta   90.00
_cell.angle_gamma   90.00
#
_symmetry.space_group_name_H-M   'P 1'
#
loop_
_entity.id
_entity.type
_entity.pdbx_description
1 polymer ?
#
loop_
_entity_poly.entity_id
_entity_poly.type
_entity_poly.pdbx_seq_one_letter_code
_entity_poly.pdbx_strand_id
1 'polypeptide(L)'
;MSDATIPLAADVTPIQVQVKEPFDALYHREFDRMVRLATALVDRTEEAEEVVQEAFAQVYLRYRVVENPVGYLRVSVLNGCRKVLRRRAVARRWRPDPGDTAGLGFDHVLDAVRRLPDR
;
A
#
# COMPACT_ATOMS: atom_id res chain seq x y z
N MET A 1 22.89 -13.21 65.83
CA MET A 1 21.69 -13.18 64.95
C MET A 1 21.78 -11.88 64.16
N SER A 2 22.49 -11.93 63.02
CA SER A 2 22.75 -10.78 62.16
C SER A 2 21.52 -10.51 61.31
N ASP A 3 20.92 -9.35 61.51
CA ASP A 3 19.75 -8.88 60.79
C ASP A 3 20.18 -8.38 59.41
N ALA A 4 20.10 -9.27 58.42
CA ALA A 4 20.37 -8.93 57.03
C ALA A 4 19.16 -8.16 56.48
N THR A 5 19.16 -6.85 56.70
CA THR A 5 18.26 -5.92 56.01
C THR A 5 18.59 -5.95 54.52
N ILE A 6 17.82 -6.72 53.74
CA ILE A 6 17.85 -6.68 52.29
C ILE A 6 17.31 -5.30 51.88
N PRO A 7 18.07 -4.46 51.17
CA PRO A 7 17.55 -3.19 50.69
C PRO A 7 16.61 -3.49 49.52
N LEU A 8 15.31 -3.52 49.80
CA LEU A 8 14.25 -3.55 48.78
C LEU A 8 14.09 -2.17 48.12
N ALA A 9 15.20 -1.54 47.72
CA ALA A 9 15.19 -0.47 46.74
C ALA A 9 15.42 -1.12 45.37
N ALA A 10 14.45 -1.94 44.96
CA ALA A 10 14.39 -2.37 43.58
C ALA A 10 14.25 -1.09 42.75
N ASP A 11 15.27 -0.82 41.95
CA ASP A 11 15.32 0.26 40.98
C ASP A 11 14.31 -0.07 39.86
N VAL A 12 13.02 0.07 40.18
CA VAL A 12 11.93 -0.20 39.23
C VAL A 12 11.92 0.96 38.25
N THR A 13 12.79 0.88 37.24
CA THR A 13 12.70 1.75 36.08
C THR A 13 11.35 1.45 35.43
N PRO A 14 10.41 2.40 35.37
CA PRO A 14 9.12 2.13 34.78
C PRO A 14 9.32 1.79 33.30
N ILE A 15 8.87 0.61 32.89
CA ILE A 15 8.82 0.22 31.48
C ILE A 15 7.87 1.20 30.78
N GLN A 16 8.43 2.08 29.96
CA GLN A 16 7.68 2.99 29.11
C GLN A 16 7.04 2.17 27.99
N VAL A 17 5.77 1.79 28.16
CA VAL A 17 4.99 1.16 27.09
C VAL A 17 4.56 2.25 26.12
N GLN A 18 5.18 2.29 24.93
CA GLN A 18 4.76 3.20 23.87
C GLN A 18 3.39 2.74 23.34
N VAL A 19 2.31 3.36 23.84
CA VAL A 19 0.97 3.09 23.33
C VAL A 19 0.81 3.80 21.99
N LYS A 20 0.83 3.02 20.91
CA LYS A 20 0.54 3.51 19.57
C LYS A 20 -0.91 4.02 19.52
N GLU A 21 -1.14 5.12 18.83
CA GLU A 21 -2.50 5.64 18.61
C GLU A 21 -3.42 4.57 17.97
N PRO A 22 -4.75 4.65 18.15
CA PRO A 22 -5.68 3.79 17.43
C PRO A 22 -5.57 3.96 15.92
N PHE A 23 -5.79 2.89 15.17
CA PHE A 23 -5.75 2.93 13.70
C PHE A 23 -6.72 3.98 13.12
N ASP A 24 -7.92 4.11 13.69
CA ASP A 24 -8.94 5.06 13.24
C ASP A 24 -8.44 6.52 13.30
N ALA A 25 -7.62 6.87 14.30
CA ALA A 25 -7.03 8.19 14.42
C ALA A 25 -6.03 8.47 13.27
N LEU A 26 -5.22 7.47 12.91
CA LEU A 26 -4.34 7.54 11.75
C LEU A 26 -5.15 7.63 10.44
N TYR A 27 -6.21 6.84 10.30
CA TYR A 27 -7.08 6.86 9.13
C TYR A 27 -7.69 8.23 8.89
N HIS A 28 -8.39 8.79 9.88
CA HIS A 28 -9.04 10.09 9.74
C HIS A 28 -8.06 11.24 9.48
N ARG A 29 -6.84 11.16 10.00
CA ARG A 29 -5.81 12.19 9.79
C ARG A 29 -5.17 12.12 8.41
N GLU A 30 -4.88 10.92 7.91
CA GLU A 30 -4.06 10.73 6.71
C GLU A 30 -4.85 10.49 5.43
N PHE A 31 -6.10 10.03 5.50
CA PHE A 31 -6.88 9.60 4.32
C PHE A 31 -6.93 10.66 3.22
N ASP A 32 -7.48 11.84 3.52
CA ASP A 32 -7.61 12.92 2.52
C ASP A 32 -6.26 13.38 1.98
N ARG A 33 -5.21 13.38 2.83
CA ARG A 33 -3.86 13.77 2.43
C ARG A 33 -3.26 12.75 1.46
N MET A 34 -3.53 11.47 1.67
CA MET A 34 -3.11 10.41 0.76
C MET A 34 -3.92 10.40 -0.54
N VAL A 35 -5.22 10.66 -0.50
CA VAL A 35 -6.06 10.77 -1.71
C VAL A 35 -5.59 11.94 -2.58
N ARG A 36 -5.30 13.11 -1.97
CA ARG A 36 -4.71 14.25 -2.71
C ARG A 36 -3.37 13.90 -3.35
N LEU A 37 -2.48 13.23 -2.61
CA LEU A 37 -1.19 12.76 -3.14
C LEU A 37 -1.39 11.80 -4.32
N ALA A 38 -2.24 10.79 -4.17
CA ALA A 38 -2.50 9.80 -5.20
C ALA A 38 -3.15 10.44 -6.43
N THR A 39 -4.11 11.34 -6.24
CA THR A 39 -4.78 12.08 -7.32
C THR A 39 -3.77 12.85 -8.16
N ALA A 40 -2.81 13.53 -7.53
CA ALA A 40 -1.73 14.23 -8.22
C ALA A 40 -0.76 13.31 -9.00
N LEU A 41 -0.79 12.00 -8.74
CA LEU A 41 0.06 11.02 -9.42
C LEU A 41 -0.67 10.26 -10.54
N VAL A 42 -1.97 9.97 -10.38
CA VAL A 42 -2.73 9.13 -11.32
C VAL A 42 -3.75 9.88 -12.17
N ASP A 43 -3.97 11.17 -11.90
CA ASP A 43 -4.88 12.09 -12.60
C ASP A 43 -6.35 11.65 -12.63
N ARG A 44 -6.75 10.71 -11.76
CA ARG A 44 -8.12 10.19 -11.65
C ARG A 44 -8.45 9.94 -10.19
N THR A 45 -9.49 10.60 -9.69
CA THR A 45 -9.90 10.51 -8.29
C THR A 45 -10.31 9.09 -7.89
N GLU A 46 -11.09 8.41 -8.73
CA GLU A 46 -11.56 7.03 -8.46
C GLU A 46 -10.38 6.05 -8.29
N GLU A 47 -9.40 6.09 -9.18
CA GLU A 47 -8.20 5.24 -9.10
C GLU A 47 -7.32 5.62 -7.90
N ALA A 48 -7.28 6.91 -7.55
CA ALA A 48 -6.56 7.38 -6.38
C ALA A 48 -7.17 6.86 -5.07
N GLU A 49 -8.50 6.92 -4.93
CA GLU A 49 -9.22 6.41 -3.76
C GLU A 49 -9.02 4.90 -3.60
N GLU A 50 -9.14 4.12 -4.68
CA GLU A 50 -8.91 2.67 -4.66
C GLU A 50 -7.48 2.34 -4.18
N VAL A 51 -6.47 3.04 -4.70
CA VAL A 51 -5.07 2.88 -4.29
C VAL A 51 -4.88 3.19 -2.81
N VAL A 52 -5.49 4.26 -2.32
CA VAL A 52 -5.36 4.67 -0.92
C VAL A 52 -6.06 3.69 0.01
N GLN A 53 -7.25 3.22 -0.36
CA GLN A 53 -7.98 2.19 0.39
C GLN A 53 -7.18 0.89 0.47
N GLU A 54 -6.62 0.41 -0.65
CA GLU A 54 -5.79 -0.81 -0.64
C GLU A 54 -4.51 -0.61 0.20
N ALA A 55 -3.90 0.58 0.17
CA ALA A 55 -2.74 0.91 1.01
C ALA A 55 -3.10 0.91 2.51
N PHE A 56 -4.24 1.49 2.90
CA PHE A 56 -4.71 1.45 4.28
C PHE A 56 -5.02 0.02 4.75
N ALA A 57 -5.60 -0.82 3.89
CA ALA A 57 -5.82 -2.23 4.20
C ALA A 57 -4.48 -2.95 4.50
N GLN A 58 -3.44 -2.70 3.70
CA GLN A 58 -2.10 -3.25 3.94
C GLN A 58 -1.46 -2.76 5.24
N VAL A 59 -1.65 -1.48 5.56
CA VAL A 59 -1.19 -0.87 6.83
C VAL A 59 -1.92 -1.50 8.01
N TYR A 60 -3.24 -1.66 7.92
CA TYR A 60 -4.07 -2.23 8.98
C TYR A 60 -3.58 -3.62 9.39
N LEU A 61 -3.31 -4.49 8.41
CA LEU A 61 -2.79 -5.85 8.64
C LEU A 61 -1.45 -5.88 9.40
N ARG A 62 -0.65 -4.82 9.30
CA ARG A 62 0.68 -4.71 9.94
C ARG A 62 0.72 -3.68 11.04
N TYR A 63 -0.43 -3.09 11.42
CA TYR A 63 -0.45 -1.88 12.22
C TYR A 63 0.16 -2.08 13.61
N ARG A 64 0.05 -3.29 14.17
CA ARG A 64 0.59 -3.65 15.48
C ARG A 64 2.12 -3.72 15.53
N VAL A 65 2.76 -4.02 14.40
CA VAL A 65 4.22 -4.27 14.34
C VAL A 65 4.99 -3.20 13.56
N VAL A 66 4.30 -2.42 12.73
CA VAL A 66 4.95 -1.36 11.95
C VAL A 66 5.32 -0.18 12.86
N GLU A 67 6.62 0.14 12.93
CA GLU A 67 7.13 1.25 13.73
C GLU A 67 6.67 2.60 13.17
N ASN A 68 6.78 2.79 11.85
CA ASN A 68 6.37 4.00 11.15
C ASN A 68 5.19 3.75 10.20
N PRO A 69 3.94 3.74 10.69
CA PRO A 69 2.76 3.49 9.86
C PRO A 69 2.55 4.54 8.76
N VAL A 70 2.87 5.82 9.03
CA VAL A 70 2.69 6.92 8.06
C VAL A 70 3.69 6.79 6.91
N GLY A 71 4.96 6.48 7.22
CA GLY A 71 5.98 6.20 6.21
C GLY A 71 5.61 4.99 5.36
N TYR A 72 5.16 3.90 6.00
CA TYR A 72 4.70 2.70 5.32
C TYR A 72 3.50 2.98 4.40
N LEU A 73 2.49 3.71 4.89
CA LEU A 73 1.32 4.13 4.11
C LEU A 73 1.72 4.92 2.86
N ARG A 74 2.59 5.94 3.00
CA ARG A 74 3.05 6.75 1.86
C ARG A 74 3.75 5.90 0.81
N VAL A 75 4.62 4.98 1.22
CA VAL A 75 5.31 4.07 0.28
C VAL A 75 4.31 3.15 -0.42
N SER A 76 3.35 2.57 0.31
CA SER A 76 2.29 1.73 -0.26
C SER A 76 1.45 2.49 -1.29
N VAL A 77 1.05 3.74 -1.00
CA VAL A 77 0.31 4.59 -1.95
C VAL A 77 1.14 4.88 -3.21
N LEU A 78 2.42 5.25 -3.08
CA LEU A 78 3.30 5.50 -4.22
C LEU A 78 3.44 4.25 -5.11
N ASN A 79 3.58 3.08 -4.49
CA ASN A 79 3.69 1.81 -5.22
C ASN A 79 2.37 1.43 -5.91
N GLY A 80 1.22 1.68 -5.26
CA GLY A 80 -0.10 1.53 -5.87
C GLY A 80 -0.29 2.45 -7.08
N CYS A 81 0.08 3.72 -6.97
CA CYS A 81 0.02 4.68 -8.08
C CYS A 81 0.90 4.21 -9.26
N ARG A 82 2.13 3.75 -8.99
CA ARG A 82 3.01 3.18 -10.02
C ARG A 82 2.40 1.97 -10.71
N LYS A 83 1.74 1.08 -9.96
CA LYS A 83 1.05 -0.10 -10.50
C LYS A 83 -0.08 0.32 -11.45
N VAL A 84 -0.88 1.31 -11.06
CA VAL A 84 -1.95 1.90 -11.87
C VAL A 84 -1.40 2.48 -13.17
N LEU A 85 -0.40 3.37 -13.09
CA LEU A 85 0.21 4.00 -14.26
C LEU A 85 0.83 2.98 -15.22
N ARG A 86 1.51 1.95 -14.68
CA ARG A 86 2.08 0.87 -15.47
C ARG A 86 0.98 0.08 -16.19
N ARG A 87 -0.12 -0.28 -15.52
CA ARG A 87 -1.26 -0.96 -16.15
C ARG A 87 -1.85 -0.10 -17.27
N ARG A 88 -2.01 1.20 -17.05
CA ARG A 88 -2.49 2.15 -18.07
C ARG A 88 -1.55 2.23 -19.27
N ALA A 89 -0.24 2.27 -19.05
CA ALA A 89 0.76 2.27 -20.10
C ALA A 89 0.72 0.96 -20.93
N VAL A 90 0.61 -0.20 -20.26
CA VAL A 90 0.46 -1.50 -20.91
C VAL A 90 -0.82 -1.55 -21.74
N ALA A 91 -1.96 -1.13 -21.18
CA ALA A 91 -3.24 -1.10 -21.89
C ALA A 91 -3.22 -0.18 -23.12
N ARG A 92 -2.50 0.95 -23.06
CA ARG A 92 -2.28 1.83 -24.22
C ARG A 92 -1.41 1.18 -25.30
N ARG A 93 -0.36 0.46 -24.90
CA ARG A 93 0.53 -0.26 -25.83
C ARG A 93 -0.17 -1.43 -26.53
N TRP A 94 -1.09 -2.09 -25.82
CA TRP A 94 -1.78 -3.30 -26.29
C TRP A 94 -3.18 -3.05 -26.82
N ARG A 95 -3.53 -1.80 -27.18
CA ARG A 95 -4.77 -1.51 -27.90
C ARG A 95 -4.67 -2.18 -29.28
N PRO A 96 -5.50 -3.20 -29.58
CA PRO A 96 -5.53 -3.75 -30.93
C PRO A 96 -6.01 -2.66 -31.89
N ASP A 97 -5.45 -2.65 -33.10
CA ASP A 97 -5.93 -1.79 -34.18
C ASP A 97 -7.42 -2.10 -34.41
N PRO A 98 -8.31 -1.10 -34.56
CA PRO A 98 -9.69 -1.34 -34.99
C PRO A 98 -9.78 -2.21 -36.26
N GLY A 99 -8.75 -2.17 -37.13
CA GLY A 99 -8.64 -3.04 -38.30
C GLY A 99 -8.37 -4.52 -37.98
N ASP A 100 -7.75 -4.82 -36.83
CA ASP A 100 -7.54 -6.19 -36.35
C ASP A 100 -8.88 -6.81 -35.95
N THR A 101 -9.76 -6.04 -35.27
CA THR A 101 -11.02 -6.54 -34.69
C THR A 101 -12.03 -7.05 -35.73
N ALA A 102 -11.97 -6.52 -36.96
CA ALA A 102 -12.83 -6.96 -38.06
C ALA A 102 -12.47 -8.35 -38.62
N GLY A 103 -11.33 -8.93 -38.24
CA GLY A 103 -10.86 -10.25 -38.69
C GLY A 103 -10.67 -11.31 -37.58
N LEU A 104 -10.96 -11.01 -36.30
CA LEU A 104 -10.53 -11.86 -35.18
C LEU A 104 -11.42 -13.09 -34.96
N GLY A 105 -11.08 -14.19 -35.63
CA GLY A 105 -11.27 -15.52 -35.07
C GLY A 105 -10.32 -15.76 -33.86
N PHE A 106 -10.59 -16.82 -33.10
CA PHE A 106 -9.91 -17.24 -31.86
C PHE A 106 -8.35 -17.22 -31.88
N ASP A 107 -7.71 -17.22 -33.05
CA ASP A 107 -6.25 -17.35 -33.20
C ASP A 107 -5.44 -16.15 -32.68
N HIS A 108 -5.98 -14.93 -32.70
CA HIS A 108 -5.20 -13.74 -32.32
C HIS A 108 -4.94 -13.63 -30.81
N VAL A 109 -5.86 -14.13 -29.96
CA VAL A 109 -5.63 -14.17 -28.51
C VAL A 109 -4.52 -15.16 -28.18
N LEU A 110 -4.48 -16.29 -28.91
CA LEU A 110 -3.43 -17.31 -28.81
C LEU A 110 -2.07 -16.79 -29.31
N ASP A 111 -2.04 -16.04 -30.41
CA ASP A 111 -0.83 -15.41 -30.95
C ASP A 111 -0.29 -14.32 -30.00
N ALA A 112 -1.17 -13.51 -29.41
CA ALA A 112 -0.79 -12.51 -28.41
C ALA A 112 -0.20 -13.14 -27.13
N VAL A 113 -0.73 -14.29 -26.68
CA VAL A 113 -0.19 -15.05 -25.54
C VAL A 113 1.17 -15.67 -25.86
N ARG A 114 1.35 -16.20 -27.08
CA ARG A 114 2.62 -16.79 -27.55
C ARG A 114 3.75 -15.76 -27.72
N ARG A 115 3.42 -14.48 -27.87
CA ARG A 115 4.40 -13.38 -27.99
C ARG A 115 4.81 -12.76 -26.65
N LEU A 116 4.26 -13.23 -25.53
CA LEU A 116 4.74 -12.78 -24.22
C LEU A 116 6.11 -13.42 -23.94
N PRO A 117 7.10 -12.64 -23.48
CA PRO A 117 8.38 -13.19 -23.11
C PRO A 117 8.22 -14.12 -21.90
N ASP A 118 8.86 -15.29 -21.97
CA ASP A 118 8.95 -16.22 -20.84
C ASP A 118 9.56 -15.47 -19.65
N ARG A 119 8.81 -15.42 -18.55
CA ARG A 119 9.24 -14.84 -17.28
C ARG A 119 9.81 -15.91 -16.37
#